data_AF-A0A661HLZ3-F1
#
_entry.id   AF-A0A661HLZ3-F1
#
_cell.length_a   1.000
_cell.length_b   1.000
_cell.length_c   1.000
_cell.angle_alpha   90.00
_cell.angle_beta   90.00
_cell.angle_gamma   90.00
#
_symmetry.space_group_name_H-M   'P 1'
#
loop_
_entity.id
_entity.type
_entity.pdbx_description
1 polymer ?
#
loop_
_entity_poly.entity_id
_entity_poly.type
_entity_poly.pdbx_seq_one_letter_code
_entity_poly.pdbx_strand_id
1 'polypeptide(L)'
;MYILIPVDSDNGLKAKISTLVNMKMWAIVTFEEGKAKEVQFFEDRSKAGIEWIDYVVLDNKFENYIDFMGEGMMCLVKRKEKTVDEIVSAFAFKELDEIGM
;
A
#
# COMPACT_ATOMS: atom_id res chain seq x y z
N MET A 1 2.88 -2.50 -12.00
CA MET A 1 3.53 -2.04 -10.75
C MET A 1 2.80 -2.65 -9.57
N TYR A 2 3.50 -2.90 -8.47
CA TYR A 2 2.96 -3.47 -7.26
C TYR A 2 2.95 -2.44 -6.14
N ILE A 3 1.77 -2.29 -5.51
CA ILE A 3 1.55 -1.34 -4.41
C ILE A 3 1.19 -2.13 -3.17
N LEU A 4 1.97 -1.96 -2.11
CA LEU A 4 1.78 -2.59 -0.81
C LEU A 4 1.02 -1.66 0.13
N ILE A 5 -0.04 -2.16 0.75
CA ILE A 5 -0.90 -1.38 1.66
C ILE A 5 -1.18 -2.21 2.92
N PRO A 6 -0.83 -1.73 4.13
CA PRO A 6 -1.24 -2.37 5.37
C PRO A 6 -2.75 -2.16 5.60
N VAL A 7 -3.49 -3.25 5.82
CA VAL A 7 -4.95 -3.20 5.95
C VAL A 7 -5.49 -3.96 7.17
N ASP A 8 -6.70 -3.60 7.57
CA ASP A 8 -7.40 -4.18 8.73
C ASP A 8 -8.19 -5.47 8.45
N SER A 9 -8.33 -5.84 7.17
CA SER A 9 -9.15 -6.95 6.67
C SER A 9 -8.83 -7.30 5.20
N ASP A 10 -9.37 -8.42 4.71
CA ASP A 10 -9.24 -8.96 3.35
C ASP A 10 -10.44 -8.66 2.44
N ASN A 11 -11.17 -7.57 2.71
CA ASN A 11 -12.43 -7.26 2.04
C ASN A 11 -12.26 -6.60 0.64
N GLY A 12 -11.28 -7.06 -0.13
CA GLY A 12 -10.98 -6.52 -1.47
C GLY A 12 -10.72 -5.01 -1.45
N LEU A 13 -11.26 -4.31 -2.44
CA LEU A 13 -11.14 -2.85 -2.56
C LEU A 13 -11.77 -2.06 -1.39
N LYS A 14 -12.62 -2.69 -0.58
CA LYS A 14 -13.24 -2.08 0.62
C LYS A 14 -12.42 -2.27 1.89
N ALA A 15 -11.34 -3.07 1.84
CA ALA A 15 -10.42 -3.20 2.96
C ALA A 15 -9.88 -1.82 3.35
N LYS A 16 -9.79 -1.54 4.65
CA LYS A 16 -9.35 -0.23 5.13
C LYS A 16 -7.87 -0.23 5.38
N ILE A 17 -7.21 0.85 4.96
CA ILE A 17 -5.82 1.08 5.35
C ILE A 17 -5.74 1.23 6.87
N SER A 18 -4.67 0.68 7.44
CA SER A 18 -4.37 0.70 8.86
C SER A 18 -2.91 1.05 9.09
N THR A 19 -2.55 1.47 10.30
CA THR A 19 -1.14 1.56 10.68
C THR A 19 -0.48 0.18 10.71
N LEU A 20 0.84 0.12 10.50
CA LEU A 20 1.67 -1.09 10.59
C LEU A 20 1.48 -1.85 11.91
N VAL A 21 1.30 -1.12 13.01
CA VAL A 21 1.07 -1.70 14.34
C VAL A 21 -0.28 -2.42 14.44
N ASN A 22 -1.29 -1.91 13.74
CA ASN A 22 -2.67 -2.42 13.83
C ASN A 22 -3.08 -3.26 12.61
N MET A 23 -2.21 -3.37 11.61
CA MET A 23 -2.52 -4.13 10.40
C MET A 23 -2.73 -5.60 10.75
N LYS A 24 -3.65 -6.23 10.03
CA LYS A 24 -3.85 -7.69 10.11
C LYS A 24 -3.23 -8.38 8.92
N MET A 25 -3.13 -7.67 7.80
CA MET A 25 -2.66 -8.22 6.55
C MET A 25 -2.21 -7.13 5.60
N TRP A 26 -1.43 -7.55 4.62
CA TRP A 26 -0.96 -6.76 3.51
C TRP A 26 -1.90 -6.94 2.33
N ALA A 27 -2.42 -5.84 1.79
CA ALA A 27 -2.99 -5.81 0.46
C ALA A 27 -1.87 -5.51 -0.54
N ILE A 28 -1.72 -6.37 -1.54
CA ILE A 28 -0.84 -6.13 -2.68
C ILE A 28 -1.71 -5.88 -3.90
N VAL A 29 -1.60 -4.67 -4.44
CA VAL A 29 -2.34 -4.24 -5.63
C VAL A 29 -1.45 -4.39 -6.85
N THR A 30 -1.91 -5.17 -7.82
CA THR A 30 -1.36 -5.16 -9.17
C THR A 30 -1.98 -3.99 -9.93
N PHE A 31 -1.20 -2.95 -10.19
CA PHE A 31 -1.65 -1.73 -10.87
C PHE A 31 -1.03 -1.65 -12.27
N GLU A 32 -1.89 -1.58 -13.29
CA GLU A 32 -1.50 -1.55 -14.70
C GLU A 32 -2.51 -0.73 -15.50
N GLU A 33 -2.05 -0.07 -16.57
CA GLU A 33 -2.90 0.76 -17.44
C GLU A 33 -3.73 1.81 -16.67
N GLY A 34 -3.16 2.35 -15.58
CA GLY A 34 -3.80 3.39 -14.77
C GLY A 34 -4.91 2.90 -13.82
N LYS A 35 -5.04 1.58 -13.58
CA LYS A 35 -6.07 1.01 -12.69
C LYS A 35 -5.57 -0.21 -11.92
N ALA A 36 -6.22 -0.53 -10.80
CA ALA A 36 -6.04 -1.81 -10.14
C ALA A 36 -6.62 -2.94 -11.00
N LYS A 37 -5.80 -3.95 -11.27
CA LYS A 37 -6.18 -5.19 -11.96
C LYS A 37 -6.55 -6.28 -10.98
N GLU A 38 -5.82 -6.37 -9.88
CA GLU A 38 -5.99 -7.39 -8.85
C GLU A 38 -5.58 -6.82 -7.49
N VAL A 39 -6.22 -7.33 -6.43
CA VAL A 39 -5.80 -7.11 -5.05
C VAL A 39 -5.72 -8.47 -4.37
N GLN A 40 -4.54 -8.81 -3.87
CA GLN A 40 -4.28 -10.03 -3.14
C GLN A 40 -3.94 -9.70 -1.69
N PHE A 41 -4.23 -10.61 -0.77
CA PHE A 41 -4.00 -10.38 0.65
C PHE A 41 -3.13 -11.44 1.28
N PHE A 42 -2.18 -11.01 2.12
CA PHE A 42 -1.23 -11.88 2.78
C PHE A 42 -0.96 -11.40 4.21
N GLU A 43 -0.91 -12.31 5.19
CA GLU A 43 -0.40 -11.98 6.53
C GLU A 43 1.08 -11.58 6.49
N ASP A 44 1.82 -12.15 5.54
CA ASP A 44 3.24 -11.90 5.31
C ASP A 44 3.48 -11.65 3.83
N ARG A 45 3.91 -10.44 3.49
CA ARG A 45 4.17 -10.00 2.10
C ARG A 45 5.22 -10.85 1.38
N SER A 46 6.11 -11.54 2.09
CA SER A 46 7.09 -12.45 1.47
C SER A 46 6.45 -13.68 0.80
N LYS A 47 5.23 -14.04 1.23
CA LYS A 47 4.46 -15.17 0.66
C LYS A 47 3.83 -14.86 -0.69
N ALA A 48 3.85 -13.60 -1.13
CA ALA A 48 3.24 -13.19 -2.38
C ALA A 48 3.97 -13.72 -3.63
N GLY A 49 5.22 -14.18 -3.49
CA GLY A 49 6.02 -14.65 -4.63
C GLY A 49 6.35 -13.53 -5.63
N ILE A 50 6.31 -12.27 -5.17
CA ILE A 50 6.60 -11.09 -5.97
C ILE A 50 8.05 -10.69 -5.71
N GLU A 51 8.87 -10.63 -6.76
CA GLU A 51 10.30 -10.30 -6.65
C GLU A 51 10.54 -8.83 -6.29
N TRP A 52 9.66 -7.92 -6.71
CA TRP A 52 9.81 -6.49 -6.49
C TRP A 52 8.48 -5.78 -6.21
N ILE A 53 8.44 -5.01 -5.14
CA ILE A 53 7.30 -4.13 -4.82
C ILE A 53 7.77 -2.70 -5.05
N ASP A 54 7.05 -1.97 -5.89
CA ASP A 54 7.45 -0.63 -6.32
C ASP A 54 7.12 0.44 -5.26
N TYR A 55 5.97 0.30 -4.60
CA TYR A 55 5.43 1.31 -3.68
C TYR A 55 4.91 0.69 -2.40
N VAL A 56 5.03 1.43 -1.30
CA VAL A 56 4.25 1.19 -0.08
C VAL A 56 3.46 2.44 0.27
N VAL A 57 2.18 2.29 0.59
CA VAL A 57 1.32 3.40 1.05
C VAL A 57 0.98 3.20 2.52
N LEU A 58 1.47 4.11 3.36
CA LEU A 58 1.30 4.06 4.82
C LEU A 58 0.14 4.97 5.28
N ASP A 59 -0.37 4.69 6.47
CA ASP A 59 -1.50 5.41 7.05
C ASP A 59 -1.10 6.84 7.45
N ASN A 60 0.14 7.01 7.92
CA ASN A 60 0.72 8.30 8.29
C ASN A 60 2.27 8.28 8.19
N LYS A 61 2.90 9.46 8.29
CA LYS A 61 4.36 9.64 8.15
C LYS A 61 5.19 9.28 9.38
N PHE A 62 4.56 8.88 10.49
CA PHE A 62 5.25 8.60 11.76
C PHE A 62 5.56 7.11 11.94
N GLU A 63 5.24 6.30 10.94
CA GLU A 63 5.48 4.86 10.93
C GLU A 63 6.92 4.54 10.53
N ASN A 64 7.40 3.32 10.81
CA ASN A 64 8.75 2.92 10.40
C ASN A 64 8.78 2.65 8.89
N TYR A 65 9.07 3.69 8.10
CA TYR A 65 9.18 3.62 6.65
C TYR A 65 10.61 3.35 6.15
N ILE A 66 11.60 3.39 7.04
CA ILE A 66 13.03 3.28 6.70
C ILE A 66 13.34 1.90 6.11
N ASP A 67 12.73 0.86 6.66
CA ASP A 67 12.93 -0.51 6.18
C ASP A 67 12.46 -0.66 4.73
N PHE A 68 11.31 -0.11 4.37
CA PHE A 68 10.79 -0.13 2.99
C PHE A 68 11.67 0.67 2.02
N MET A 69 12.19 1.83 2.45
CA MET A 69 13.15 2.58 1.63
C MET A 69 14.44 1.78 1.42
N GLY A 70 14.93 1.09 2.46
CA GLY A 70 16.10 0.21 2.37
C GLY A 70 15.91 -0.95 1.39
N GLU A 71 14.67 -1.40 1.21
CA GLU A 71 14.27 -2.41 0.23
C GLU A 71 14.01 -1.82 -1.18
N GLY A 72 14.18 -0.51 -1.36
CA GLY A 72 14.03 0.16 -2.66
C GLY A 72 12.60 0.56 -3.02
N MET A 73 11.66 0.51 -2.07
CA MET A 73 10.27 0.94 -2.28
C MET A 73 10.15 2.45 -2.20
N MET A 74 9.30 3.04 -3.04
CA MET A 74 8.87 4.42 -2.85
C MET A 74 7.79 4.46 -1.76
N CYS A 75 8.08 5.18 -0.68
CA CYS A 75 7.19 5.28 0.47
C CYS A 75 6.25 6.47 0.32
N LEU A 76 4.95 6.19 0.28
CA LEU A 76 3.88 7.18 0.17
C LEU A 76 3.02 7.20 1.44
N VAL A 77 2.31 8.30 1.66
CA VAL A 77 1.32 8.46 2.73
C VAL A 77 0.00 8.88 2.14
N LYS A 78 -1.08 8.32 2.68
CA LYS A 78 -2.41 8.85 2.42
C LYS A 78 -2.64 10.22 3.06
N ARG A 79 -3.58 10.97 2.50
CA ARG A 79 -4.04 12.24 3.06
C ARG A 79 -5.36 12.06 3.80
N LYS A 80 -6.35 11.51 3.10
CA LYS A 80 -7.74 11.37 3.58
C LYS A 80 -8.36 10.01 3.25
N GLU A 81 -7.69 9.24 2.40
CA GLU A 81 -8.15 7.97 1.85
C GLU A 81 -8.32 6.95 2.99
N LYS A 82 -9.31 6.07 2.88
CA LYS A 82 -9.64 5.11 3.95
C LYS A 82 -9.61 3.68 3.48
N THR A 83 -9.84 3.44 2.19
CA THR A 83 -9.94 2.11 1.61
C THR A 83 -8.91 1.90 0.51
N VAL A 84 -8.62 0.65 0.18
CA VAL A 84 -7.76 0.31 -0.96
C VAL A 84 -8.23 0.99 -2.25
N ASP A 85 -9.54 1.05 -2.51
CA ASP A 85 -10.12 1.75 -3.67
C ASP A 85 -9.73 3.24 -3.74
N GLU A 86 -9.87 3.94 -2.62
CA GLU A 86 -9.54 5.36 -2.51
C GLU A 86 -8.03 5.59 -2.67
N ILE A 87 -7.21 4.70 -2.08
CA ILE A 87 -5.75 4.75 -2.20
C ILE A 87 -5.30 4.55 -3.65
N VAL A 88 -5.85 3.55 -4.35
CA VAL A 88 -5.54 3.27 -5.76
C VAL A 88 -5.94 4.44 -6.65
N SER A 89 -7.09 5.05 -6.39
CA SER A 89 -7.54 6.23 -7.12
C SER A 89 -6.60 7.42 -6.90
N ALA A 90 -6.28 7.73 -5.64
CA ALA A 90 -5.35 8.80 -5.29
C ALA A 90 -3.95 8.55 -5.89
N PHE A 91 -3.50 7.30 -5.91
CA PHE A 91 -2.25 6.91 -6.56
C PHE A 91 -2.28 7.21 -8.06
N ALA A 92 -3.35 6.84 -8.77
CA ALA A 92 -3.50 7.10 -10.21
C ALA A 92 -3.46 8.61 -10.54
N PHE A 93 -4.01 9.45 -9.66
CA PHE A 93 -4.02 10.91 -9.80
C PHE A 93 -2.80 11.62 -9.17
N LYS A 94 -1.84 10.86 -8.59
CA LYS A 94 -0.67 11.39 -7.88
C LYS A 94 -1.04 12.34 -6.72
N GLU A 95 -2.06 11.97 -5.96
CA GLU A 95 -2.59 12.75 -4.83
C GLU A 95 -2.07 12.28 -3.47
N LEU A 96 -1.26 11.22 -3.42
CA LEU A 96 -0.56 10.75 -2.22
C LEU A 96 0.71 11.57 -1.99
N ASP A 97 1.15 11.68 -0.73
CA ASP A 97 2.38 12.40 -0.36
C ASP A 97 3.57 11.45 -0.29
N GLU A 98 4.73 11.86 -0.81
CA GLU A 98 5.98 11.13 -0.64
C GLU A 98 6.52 11.32 0.79
N ILE A 99 6.90 10.23 1.46
CA ILE A 99 7.52 10.32 2.78
C ILE A 99 8.94 10.85 2.65
N GLY A 100 9.25 11.92 3.38
CA GLY A 100 10.60 12.48 3.48
C GLY A 100 10.84 13.72 2.62
N MET A 101 9.84 14.17 1.86
CA MET A 101 9.82 15.47 1.19
C MET A 101 9.12 16.56 2.03
#